data_AF-A0A6P1ABA9-F1
#
_entry.id   AF-A0A6P1ABA9-F1
#
_cell.length_a   1.000
_cell.length_b   1.000
_cell.length_c   1.000
_cell.angle_alpha   90.00
_cell.angle_beta   90.00
_cell.angle_gamma   90.00
#
_symmetry.space_group_name_H-M   'P 1'
#
loop_
_entity.id
_entity.type
_entity.pdbx_description
1 polymer ?
#
loop_
_entity_poly.entity_id
_entity_poly.type
_entity_poly.pdbx_seq_one_letter_code
_entity_poly.pdbx_strand_id
1 'polypeptide(L)'
;FVRLVAVFHCTWFVNSASHMFGYQTYESGDRSRNCWWVALVTYGEGWHNNHHAFQYSARHGLQWWEIDFTWMTIQFLQALGLATKVKLAPNKREVS
;
A
#
# COMPACT_ATOMS: atom_id res chain seq x y z
N PHE A 1 -15.39 11.53 21.37
CA PHE A 1 -15.89 12.15 20.12
C PHE A 1 -14.76 12.69 19.23
N VAL A 2 -13.92 13.63 19.70
CA VAL A 2 -12.84 14.24 18.87
C VAL A 2 -11.89 13.21 18.22
N ARG A 3 -11.50 12.15 18.93
CA ARG A 3 -10.64 11.06 18.39
C ARG A 3 -11.22 10.41 17.12
N LEU A 4 -12.51 10.07 17.12
CA LEU A 4 -13.15 9.41 15.99
C LEU A 4 -13.28 10.36 14.79
N VAL A 5 -13.64 11.62 15.05
CA VAL A 5 -13.76 12.64 14.00
C VAL A 5 -12.41 12.87 13.32
N ALA A 6 -11.32 12.98 14.10
CA ALA A 6 -9.97 13.16 13.56
C ALA A 6 -9.53 11.95 12.71
N VAL A 7 -9.76 10.72 13.20
CA VAL A 7 -9.44 9.50 12.43
C VAL A 7 -10.20 9.46 11.11
N PHE A 8 -11.51 9.69 11.11
CA PHE A 8 -12.30 9.68 9.88
C PHE A 8 -11.89 10.78 8.89
N HIS A 9 -11.63 12.01 9.38
CA HIS A 9 -11.16 13.10 8.50
C HIS A 9 -9.78 12.82 7.94
N CYS A 10 -8.84 12.26 8.72
CA CYS A 10 -7.54 11.85 8.22
C CYS A 10 -7.68 10.76 7.16
N THR A 11 -8.49 9.72 7.40
CA THR A 11 -8.72 8.64 6.42
C THR A 11 -9.31 9.16 5.11
N TRP A 12 -10.32 10.02 5.19
CA TRP A 12 -10.95 10.59 3.99
C TRP A 12 -10.06 11.60 3.28
N PHE A 13 -9.31 12.42 4.01
CA PHE A 13 -8.36 13.37 3.44
C PHE A 13 -7.25 12.65 2.67
N VAL A 14 -6.68 11.63 3.30
CA VAL A 14 -5.71 10.72 2.69
C VAL A 14 -6.31 10.11 1.42
N ASN A 15 -7.52 9.57 1.48
CA ASN A 15 -8.19 8.95 0.32
C ASN A 15 -8.38 9.95 -0.84
N SER A 16 -8.87 11.16 -0.53
CA SER A 16 -9.05 12.20 -1.55
C SER A 16 -7.72 12.58 -2.19
N ALA A 17 -6.67 12.70 -1.38
CA ALA A 17 -5.37 13.12 -1.85
C ALA A 17 -4.59 12.01 -2.58
N SER A 18 -4.83 10.74 -2.24
CA SER A 18 -4.25 9.62 -2.97
C SER A 18 -4.84 9.45 -4.37
N HIS A 19 -6.10 9.84 -4.57
CA HIS A 19 -6.71 9.86 -5.90
C HIS A 19 -6.37 11.12 -6.71
N MET A 20 -5.92 12.21 -6.06
CA MET A 20 -5.63 13.48 -6.73
C MET A 20 -4.12 13.66 -7.04
N PHE A 21 -3.22 13.22 -6.16
CA PHE A 21 -1.79 13.50 -6.21
C PHE A 21 -0.93 12.25 -6.09
N GLY A 22 -0.47 11.68 -7.21
CA GLY A 22 0.40 10.52 -7.18
C GLY A 22 0.92 10.13 -8.56
N TYR A 23 1.69 9.05 -8.60
CA TYR A 23 2.19 8.45 -9.84
C TYR A 23 1.52 7.11 -10.09
N GLN A 24 1.40 6.73 -11.36
CA GLN A 24 0.90 5.43 -11.76
C GLN A 24 2.10 4.59 -12.21
N THR A 25 2.32 3.43 -11.57
CA THR A 25 3.45 2.54 -11.85
C THR A 25 3.04 1.37 -12.73
N TYR A 26 1.79 0.92 -12.61
CA TYR A 26 1.21 -0.20 -13.35
C TYR A 26 -0.09 0.23 -14.03
N GLU A 27 -0.29 -0.22 -15.27
CA GLU A 27 -1.56 -0.06 -15.98
C GLU A 27 -2.59 -1.05 -15.40
N SER A 28 -3.33 -0.61 -14.37
CA SER A 28 -4.37 -1.41 -13.72
C SER A 28 -5.78 -1.14 -14.27
N GLY A 29 -5.92 -0.47 -15.42
CA GLY A 29 -7.22 -0.13 -16.03
C GLY A 29 -8.08 0.90 -15.27
N ASP A 30 -7.70 1.25 -14.04
CA ASP A 30 -8.34 2.25 -13.17
C ASP A 30 -7.43 3.47 -12.95
N ARG A 31 -8.01 4.62 -12.58
CA ARG A 31 -7.31 5.90 -12.28
C ARG A 31 -6.62 5.91 -10.90
N SER A 32 -6.43 4.74 -10.28
CA SER A 32 -5.73 4.59 -9.02
C SER A 32 -4.27 5.05 -9.12
N ARG A 33 -3.78 5.81 -8.14
CA ARG A 33 -2.42 6.37 -8.10
C ARG A 33 -1.69 5.97 -6.81
N ASN A 34 -0.38 5.86 -6.89
CA ASN A 34 0.53 5.65 -5.75
C ASN A 34 0.95 7.00 -5.16
N CYS A 35 0.83 7.12 -3.83
CA CYS A 35 1.03 8.37 -3.12
C CYS A 35 1.92 8.12 -1.91
N TRP A 36 3.21 8.42 -2.05
CA TRP A 36 4.22 8.07 -1.05
C TRP A 36 3.97 8.69 0.33
N TRP A 37 3.49 9.93 0.38
CA TRP A 37 3.21 10.64 1.63
C TRP A 37 1.92 10.13 2.30
N VAL A 38 0.94 9.72 1.48
CA VAL A 38 -0.29 9.04 1.95
C VAL A 38 0.11 7.69 2.55
N ALA A 39 0.97 6.93 1.88
CA ALA A 39 1.45 5.65 2.37
C ALA A 39 2.18 5.75 3.72
N LEU A 40 2.89 6.86 3.97
CA LEU A 40 3.49 7.11 5.29
C LEU A 40 2.44 7.35 6.39
N VAL A 41 1.35 8.05 6.09
CA VAL A 41 0.29 8.36 7.07
C VAL A 41 -0.63 7.16 7.29
N THR A 42 -0.85 6.33 6.28
CA THR A 42 -1.69 5.13 6.34
C THR A 42 -0.94 3.82 6.46
N TYR A 43 0.32 3.88 6.85
CA TYR A 43 1.12 2.69 7.08
C TYR A 43 1.25 1.74 5.86
N GLY A 44 1.04 2.23 4.63
CA GLY A 44 1.22 1.44 3.39
C GLY A 44 0.02 1.42 2.44
N GLU A 45 -1.18 1.86 2.86
CA GLU A 45 -2.39 1.86 2.01
C GLU A 45 -2.31 2.87 0.85
N GLY A 46 -1.32 3.77 0.85
CA GLY A 46 -1.12 4.75 -0.21
C GLY A 46 -0.51 4.19 -1.50
N TRP A 47 -0.10 2.92 -1.53
CA TRP A 47 0.34 2.22 -2.73
C TRP A 47 -0.85 1.63 -3.50
N HIS A 48 -1.85 2.48 -3.76
CA HIS A 48 -3.16 2.06 -4.24
C HIS A 48 -3.08 1.46 -5.66
N ASN A 49 -2.28 2.05 -6.56
CA ASN A 49 -2.10 1.53 -7.91
C ASN A 49 -1.41 0.15 -7.92
N ASN A 50 -0.44 -0.06 -7.04
CA ASN A 50 0.22 -1.35 -6.90
C ASN A 50 -0.71 -2.42 -6.32
N HIS A 51 -1.52 -2.05 -5.32
CA HIS A 51 -2.52 -2.95 -4.73
C HIS A 51 -3.54 -3.37 -5.78
N HIS A 52 -4.07 -2.44 -6.57
CA HIS A 52 -5.02 -2.75 -7.65
C HIS A 52 -4.40 -3.62 -8.75
N ALA A 53 -3.12 -3.43 -9.07
CA ALA A 53 -2.41 -4.30 -10.02
C ALA A 53 -2.16 -5.72 -9.48
N PHE A 54 -1.93 -5.86 -8.17
CA PHE A 54 -1.58 -7.13 -7.54
C PHE A 54 -2.33 -7.35 -6.21
N GLN A 55 -3.65 -7.45 -6.27
CA GLN A 55 -4.52 -7.56 -5.09
C GLN A 55 -4.24 -8.79 -4.20
N TYR A 56 -3.63 -9.83 -4.77
CA TYR A 56 -3.25 -11.05 -4.05
C TYR A 56 -1.92 -10.93 -3.30
N SER A 57 -1.17 -9.85 -3.48
CA SER A 57 0.11 -9.61 -2.83
C SER A 57 -0.11 -9.02 -1.45
N ALA A 58 0.50 -9.63 -0.44
CA ALA A 58 0.57 -9.08 0.92
C ALA A 58 1.46 -7.83 1.02
N ARG A 59 2.26 -7.55 -0.01
CA ARG A 59 3.13 -6.38 -0.13
C ARG A 59 2.51 -5.40 -1.12
N HIS A 60 2.25 -4.18 -0.65
CA HIS A 60 1.67 -3.09 -1.43
C HIS A 60 2.77 -2.21 -2.06
N GLY A 61 3.87 -1.97 -1.34
CA GLY A 61 5.03 -1.25 -1.88
C GLY A 61 5.90 -2.16 -2.75
N LEU A 62 5.83 -2.05 -4.08
CA LEU A 62 6.56 -2.90 -5.03
C LEU A 62 7.93 -2.34 -5.44
N GLN A 63 8.18 -1.04 -5.26
CA GLN A 63 9.51 -0.44 -5.42
C GLN A 63 10.28 -0.46 -4.10
N TRP A 64 11.61 -0.31 -4.17
CA TRP A 64 12.49 -0.34 -3.00
C TRP A 64 12.33 0.88 -2.08
N TRP A 65 11.91 2.03 -2.64
CA TRP A 65 11.62 3.26 -1.89
C TRP A 65 10.17 3.30 -1.35
N GLU A 66 9.34 2.32 -1.71
CA GLU A 66 7.94 2.29 -1.29
C GLU A 66 7.83 1.66 0.10
N ILE A 67 7.95 2.51 1.12
CA ILE A 67 7.84 2.11 2.52
C ILE A 67 6.41 1.64 2.79
N ASP A 68 6.29 0.39 3.22
CA ASP A 68 5.03 -0.27 3.53
C ASP A 68 5.11 -0.85 4.95
N PHE A 69 4.56 -0.11 5.91
CA PHE A 69 4.60 -0.50 7.32
C PHE A 69 3.71 -1.72 7.60
N THR A 70 2.63 -1.91 6.84
CA THR A 70 1.81 -3.13 6.88
C THR A 70 2.64 -4.33 6.44
N TRP A 71 3.42 -4.21 5.37
CA TRP A 71 4.36 -5.25 4.97
C TRP A 71 5.42 -5.54 6.04
N MET A 72 6.01 -4.51 6.66
CA MET A 72 6.95 -4.68 7.78
C MET A 72 6.31 -5.43 8.95
N THR A 73 5.04 -5.13 9.26
CA THR A 73 4.27 -5.82 10.30
C THR A 73 4.02 -7.28 9.93
N ILE A 74 3.70 -7.57 8.66
CA ILE A 74 3.55 -8.95 8.16
C ILE A 74 4.89 -9.70 8.22
N GLN A 75 6.01 -9.06 7.91
CA GLN A 75 7.34 -9.66 8.06
C GLN A 75 7.66 -9.96 9.53
N PHE A 76 7.31 -9.06 10.44
CA PHE A 76 7.43 -9.31 11.88
C PHE A 76 6.60 -10.51 12.32
N LEU A 77 5.34 -10.61 11.86
CA LEU A 77 4.48 -11.77 12.13
C LEU A 77 5.00 -13.07 11.48
N GLN A 78 5.65 -12.99 10.33
CA GLN A 78 6.35 -14.14 9.72
C GLN A 78 7.54 -14.58 10.58
N ALA A 79 8.34 -13.63 11.08
CA ALA A 79 9.48 -13.92 11.95
C ALA A 79 9.04 -14.59 13.27
N LEU A 80 7.85 -14.25 13.77
CA LEU A 80 7.22 -14.90 14.91
C LEU A 80 6.54 -16.23 14.58
N GLY A 81 6.49 -16.64 13.31
CA GLY A 81 5.83 -17.87 12.84
C GLY A 81 4.30 -17.81 12.81
N LEU A 82 3.70 -16.63 12.99
CA LEU A 82 2.25 -16.44 13.00
C LEU A 82 1.66 -16.29 11.59
N ALA A 83 2.43 -15.73 10.66
CA ALA A 83 2.06 -15.64 9.25
C ALA A 83 2.88 -16.65 8.43
N THR A 84 2.23 -17.68 7.88
CA THR A 84 2.92 -18.79 7.17
C THR A 84 2.52 -18.93 5.70
N LYS A 85 1.42 -18.33 5.26
CA LYS A 85 0.90 -18.40 3.88
C LYS A 85 0.86 -17.04 3.20
N VAL A 86 2.00 -16.35 3.17
CA VAL A 86 2.10 -15.00 2.60
C VAL A 86 2.35 -15.09 1.09
N LYS A 87 1.45 -14.52 0.30
CA LYS A 87 1.57 -14.44 -1.17
C LYS A 87 2.18 -13.09 -1.55
N LEU A 88 3.08 -13.08 -2.54
CA LEU A 88 3.74 -11.88 -3.03
C LEU A 88 3.55 -11.75 -4.54
N ALA A 89 3.49 -10.51 -5.01
CA ALA A 89 3.55 -10.22 -6.44
C ALA A 89 4.87 -10.73 -7.04
N PRO A 90 4.88 -11.19 -8.30
CA PRO A 90 6.09 -11.59 -9.00
C PRO A 90 7.08 -10.42 -9.05
N ASN A 91 8.37 -10.75 -8.94
CA ASN A 91 9.42 -9.74 -8.89
C ASN A 91 9.45 -9.01 -10.25
N LYS A 92 9.57 -7.68 -10.25
CA LYS A 92 9.63 -6.86 -11.47
C LYS A 92 10.74 -7.30 -12.45
N ARG A 93 11.72 -8.08 -11.97
CA ARG A 93 12.82 -8.67 -12.74
C ARG A 93 12.44 -9.88 -13.60
N GLU A 94 11.26 -10.48 -13.42
CA GLU A 94 10.83 -11.68 -14.16
C GLU A 94 9.91 -11.35 -15.36
N VAL A 95 9.60 -10.07 -15.59
CA VAL A 95 8.66 -9.64 -16.64
C VAL A 95 9.32 -8.67 -17.64
N SER A 96 10.65 -8.70 -17.77
CA SER A 96 11.41 -7.96 -18.80
C SER A 96 11.75 -8.84 -19.99
#